data_AF-A0A4U5W6W4-F1
#
_entry.id   AF-A0A4U5W6W4-F1
#
_cell.length_a   1.000
_cell.length_b   1.000
_cell.length_c   1.000
_cell.angle_alpha   90.00
_cell.angle_beta   90.00
_cell.angle_gamma   90.00
#
_symmetry.space_group_name_H-M   'P 1'
#
loop_
_entity.id
_entity.type
_entity.pdbx_description
1 polymer ?
#
loop_
_entity_poly.entity_id
_entity_poly.type
_entity_poly.pdbx_seq_one_letter_code
_entity_poly.pdbx_strand_id
1 'polypeptide(L)'
;MRWQSHSSRGGAAGWASLHSLEAAGVQGRGILINRVVEIHGLAGSIGEQLTLAWAAEQDAQRFQDPEIERHPGHLEEIQTVQRMAVRALCEMSTHFLLGAAHSLANLVLRVTLCNSLAADVVNAPKKNRKAQGFEPGTDIPFAWPTFSSSPEVELWAQVIPDAAEASGIDGIRKLVSRLRLLQQDHRFRALDERRGLDYHRRRPQSVKHTSPRTGIWSYDQEKKLSTTRMVASAEDAQRDEVLIHQICVDALTCITEAVVDIEPLIAESLAACHLVWRLDEPRAIQ
;
A
#
# COMPACT_ATOMS: atom_id res chain seq x y z
N MET A 1 5.58 11.57 9.98
CA MET A 1 6.78 12.41 9.72
C MET A 1 8.13 11.69 9.82
N ARG A 2 8.41 10.83 10.82
CA ARG A 2 9.72 10.14 10.91
C ARG A 2 10.12 9.38 9.63
N TRP A 3 9.19 8.61 9.05
CA TRP A 3 9.46 7.87 7.81
C TRP A 3 9.70 8.76 6.59
N GLN A 4 8.97 9.87 6.48
CA GLN A 4 9.18 10.85 5.40
C GLN A 4 10.62 11.39 5.41
N SER A 5 11.20 11.59 6.59
CA SER A 5 12.58 12.08 6.73
C SER A 5 13.66 11.11 6.22
N HIS A 6 13.33 9.86 5.90
CA HIS A 6 14.28 8.94 5.29
C HIS A 6 14.65 9.33 3.86
N SER A 7 13.77 10.02 3.13
CA SER A 7 14.05 10.45 1.74
C SER A 7 15.28 11.34 1.62
N SER A 8 15.57 12.16 2.64
CA SER A 8 16.74 13.05 2.67
C SER A 8 18.04 12.35 3.09
N ARG A 9 17.97 11.09 3.51
CA ARG A 9 19.11 10.32 4.06
C ARG A 9 19.71 9.32 3.07
N GLY A 10 19.01 9.04 1.96
CA GLY A 10 19.39 7.99 1.00
C GLY A 10 20.81 8.16 0.44
N GLY A 11 21.21 9.38 0.07
CA GLY A 11 22.56 9.63 -0.45
C GLY A 11 23.66 9.31 0.56
N ALA A 12 23.50 9.76 1.81
CA ALA A 12 24.46 9.49 2.87
C ALA A 12 24.49 8.01 3.27
N ALA A 13 23.34 7.34 3.30
CA ALA A 13 23.26 5.88 3.52
C ALA A 13 23.92 5.08 2.38
N GLY A 14 23.77 5.53 1.12
CA GLY A 14 24.46 4.97 -0.04
C GLY A 14 25.98 5.07 0.09
N TRP A 15 26.50 6.23 0.50
CA TRP A 15 27.94 6.42 0.78
C TRP A 15 28.45 5.53 1.92
N ALA A 16 27.72 5.45 3.04
CA ALA A 16 28.09 4.57 4.14
C ALA A 16 28.08 3.09 3.71
N SER A 17 27.13 2.70 2.86
CA SER A 17 27.06 1.35 2.29
C SER A 17 28.24 1.04 1.37
N LEU A 18 28.72 2.00 0.58
CA LEU A 18 29.91 1.80 -0.25
C LEU A 18 31.13 1.36 0.58
N HIS A 19 31.40 2.05 1.68
CA HIS A 19 32.53 1.71 2.56
C HIS A 19 32.38 0.34 3.22
N SER A 20 31.16 -0.01 3.65
CA SER A 20 30.86 -1.31 4.22
C SER A 20 31.03 -2.44 3.20
N LEU A 21 30.52 -2.26 1.97
CA LEU A 21 30.69 -3.21 0.87
C LEU A 21 32.15 -3.36 0.43
N GLU A 22 32.93 -2.27 0.49
CA GLU A 22 34.38 -2.25 0.27
C GLU A 22 35.12 -3.12 1.26
N ALA A 23 34.87 -2.92 2.55
CA ALA A 23 35.46 -3.70 3.62
C ALA A 23 35.10 -5.19 3.54
N ALA A 24 33.88 -5.50 3.10
CA ALA A 24 33.38 -6.87 2.94
C ALA A 24 33.82 -7.54 1.62
N GLY A 25 34.51 -6.84 0.72
CA GLY A 25 34.99 -7.42 -0.54
C GLY A 25 33.90 -7.79 -1.55
N VAL A 26 32.67 -7.26 -1.40
CA VAL A 26 31.52 -7.61 -2.25
C VAL A 26 31.73 -7.11 -3.68
N GLN A 27 31.42 -7.89 -4.72
CA GLN A 27 31.48 -7.41 -6.12
C GLN A 27 30.12 -6.86 -6.58
N GLY A 28 30.08 -6.08 -7.66
CA GLY A 28 28.81 -5.53 -8.19
C GLY A 28 28.15 -4.46 -7.31
N ARG A 29 28.92 -3.76 -6.46
CA ARG A 29 28.44 -2.83 -5.42
C ARG A 29 27.52 -1.71 -5.93
N GLY A 30 27.71 -1.26 -7.17
CA GLY A 30 26.97 -0.12 -7.74
C GLY A 30 25.45 -0.29 -7.69
N ILE A 31 24.95 -1.48 -8.05
CA ILE A 31 23.51 -1.75 -8.02
C ILE A 31 22.97 -1.74 -6.58
N LEU A 32 23.73 -2.27 -5.62
CA LEU A 32 23.33 -2.33 -4.21
C LEU A 32 23.27 -0.93 -3.58
N ILE A 33 24.21 -0.04 -3.93
CA ILE A 33 24.19 1.37 -3.49
C ILE A 33 22.93 2.06 -4.01
N ASN A 34 22.61 1.89 -5.30
CA ASN A 34 21.40 2.47 -5.89
C ASN A 34 20.13 1.90 -5.25
N ARG A 35 20.10 0.61 -4.90
CA ARG A 35 18.99 0.00 -4.15
C ARG A 35 18.80 0.63 -2.77
N VAL A 36 19.89 0.90 -2.04
CA VAL A 36 19.79 1.58 -0.72
C VAL A 36 19.17 2.97 -0.86
N VAL A 37 19.57 3.74 -1.87
CA VAL A 37 18.98 5.06 -2.14
C VAL A 37 17.50 4.95 -2.48
N GLU A 38 17.12 4.00 -3.35
CA GLU A 38 15.73 3.72 -3.70
C GLU A 38 14.89 3.31 -2.49
N ILE A 39 15.39 2.44 -1.61
CA ILE A 39 14.72 2.01 -0.38
C ILE A 39 14.41 3.20 0.54
N HIS A 40 15.34 4.15 0.67
CA HIS A 40 15.12 5.39 1.43
C HIS A 40 14.08 6.30 0.76
N GLY A 41 14.10 6.40 -0.57
CA GLY A 41 13.07 7.12 -1.33
C GLY A 41 11.68 6.52 -1.11
N LEU A 42 11.57 5.19 -1.15
CA LEU A 42 10.33 4.47 -0.87
C LEU A 42 9.85 4.69 0.56
N ALA A 43 10.73 4.61 1.55
CA ALA A 43 10.38 4.89 2.94
C ALA A 43 9.87 6.33 3.13
N GLY A 44 10.51 7.28 2.45
CA GLY A 44 10.06 8.67 2.37
C GLY A 44 8.64 8.79 1.82
N SER A 45 8.41 8.20 0.65
CA SER A 45 7.11 8.18 -0.03
C SER A 45 6.01 7.53 0.82
N ILE A 46 6.29 6.40 1.47
CA ILE A 46 5.34 5.74 2.40
C ILE A 46 4.95 6.70 3.52
N GLY A 47 5.93 7.36 4.14
CA GLY A 47 5.69 8.31 5.22
C GLY A 47 4.85 9.52 4.80
N GLU A 48 5.08 10.03 3.59
CA GLU A 48 4.29 11.12 3.01
C GLU A 48 2.85 10.68 2.72
N GLN A 49 2.67 9.55 2.04
CA GLN A 49 1.35 9.01 1.72
C GLN A 49 0.52 8.73 2.97
N LEU A 50 1.10 8.15 4.03
CA LEU A 50 0.41 7.97 5.31
C LEU A 50 0.02 9.29 5.97
N THR A 51 0.85 10.33 5.84
CA THR A 51 0.56 11.66 6.41
C THR A 51 -0.56 12.34 5.63
N LEU A 52 -0.59 12.21 4.30
CA LEU A 52 -1.68 12.71 3.45
C LEU A 52 -3.00 11.97 3.70
N ALA A 53 -2.95 10.64 3.85
CA ALA A 53 -4.10 9.83 4.23
C ALA A 53 -4.68 10.27 5.58
N TRP A 54 -3.82 10.47 6.57
CA TRP A 54 -4.21 10.95 7.89
C TRP A 54 -4.80 12.36 7.82
N ALA A 55 -4.20 13.29 7.08
CA ALA A 55 -4.74 14.65 6.92
C ALA A 55 -6.16 14.65 6.32
N ALA A 56 -6.37 13.86 5.26
CA ALA A 56 -7.70 13.71 4.65
C ALA A 56 -8.72 13.09 5.61
N GLU A 57 -8.29 12.10 6.41
CA GLU A 57 -9.11 11.45 7.43
C GLU A 57 -9.50 12.43 8.55
N GLN A 58 -8.56 13.26 9.03
CA GLN A 58 -8.83 14.29 10.04
C GLN A 58 -9.83 15.34 9.54
N ASP A 59 -9.75 15.73 8.27
CA ASP A 59 -10.76 16.61 7.69
C ASP A 59 -12.12 15.92 7.58
N ALA A 60 -12.17 14.62 7.27
CA ALA A 60 -13.42 13.87 7.26
C ALA A 60 -14.08 13.84 8.65
N GLN A 61 -13.29 13.65 9.72
CA GLN A 61 -13.76 13.75 11.11
C GLN A 61 -14.36 15.11 11.42
N ARG A 62 -13.69 16.20 11.00
CA ARG A 62 -14.20 17.57 11.19
C ARG A 62 -15.55 17.74 10.52
N PHE A 63 -15.70 17.28 9.28
CA PHE A 63 -16.99 17.36 8.59
C PHE A 63 -18.10 16.55 9.27
N GLN A 64 -17.79 15.58 10.12
CA GLN A 64 -18.77 14.81 10.89
C GLN A 64 -19.07 15.40 12.28
N ASP A 65 -18.37 16.45 12.68
CA ASP A 65 -18.48 17.03 14.03
C ASP A 65 -19.91 17.55 14.29
N PRO A 66 -20.58 17.08 15.37
CA PRO A 66 -21.90 17.55 15.76
C PRO A 66 -21.94 19.04 16.13
N GLU A 67 -20.81 19.64 16.52
CA GLU A 67 -20.69 21.03 16.97
C GLU A 67 -20.59 22.04 15.81
N ILE A 68 -20.48 21.58 14.56
CA ILE A 68 -20.56 22.47 13.40
C ILE A 68 -21.95 23.11 13.36
N GLU A 69 -22.00 24.43 13.53
CA GLU A 69 -23.24 25.23 13.50
C GLU A 69 -23.99 25.03 12.18
N ARG A 70 -25.29 24.67 12.27
CA ARG A 70 -26.12 24.32 11.10
C ARG A 70 -27.26 25.29 10.97
N HIS A 71 -27.43 25.89 9.79
CA HIS A 71 -28.61 26.70 9.50
C HIS A 71 -29.87 25.82 9.47
N PRO A 72 -30.86 26.07 10.35
CA PRO A 72 -32.04 25.20 10.48
C PRO A 72 -32.87 25.10 9.20
N GLY A 73 -32.85 26.14 8.36
CA GLY A 73 -33.63 26.20 7.13
C GLY A 73 -33.13 25.28 5.99
N HIS A 74 -31.91 24.74 6.07
CA HIS A 74 -31.27 24.00 4.97
C HIS A 74 -30.69 22.64 5.42
N LEU A 75 -31.21 22.07 6.51
CA LEU A 75 -30.70 20.85 7.14
C LEU A 75 -30.51 19.67 6.16
N GLU A 76 -31.45 19.42 5.26
CA GLU A 76 -31.39 18.30 4.31
C GLU A 76 -30.32 18.50 3.21
N GLU A 77 -30.16 19.73 2.73
CA GLU A 77 -29.10 20.10 1.78
C GLU A 77 -27.72 20.02 2.43
N ILE A 78 -27.59 20.57 3.65
CA ILE A 78 -26.36 20.51 4.46
C ILE A 78 -25.94 19.06 4.69
N GLN A 79 -26.87 18.19 5.09
CA GLN A 79 -26.58 16.76 5.28
C GLN A 79 -26.09 16.09 3.99
N THR A 80 -26.65 16.43 2.84
CA THR A 80 -26.23 15.85 1.55
C THR A 80 -24.84 16.33 1.14
N VAL A 81 -24.54 17.62 1.31
CA VAL A 81 -23.21 18.19 1.03
C VAL A 81 -22.16 17.63 1.99
N GLN A 82 -22.50 17.51 3.29
CA GLN A 82 -21.64 16.94 4.31
C GLN A 82 -21.26 15.49 3.98
N ARG A 83 -22.23 14.65 3.62
CA ARG A 83 -21.98 13.27 3.19
C ARG A 83 -21.05 13.21 1.98
N MET A 84 -21.25 14.08 1.00
CA MET A 84 -20.38 14.15 -0.17
C MET A 84 -18.96 14.57 0.20
N ALA A 85 -18.79 15.54 1.10
CA ALA A 85 -17.49 16.01 1.57
C ALA A 85 -16.73 14.90 2.31
N VAL A 86 -17.38 14.26 3.30
CA VAL A 86 -16.81 13.11 4.03
C VAL A 86 -16.41 12.00 3.08
N ARG A 87 -17.30 11.64 2.14
CA ARG A 87 -17.01 10.62 1.14
C ARG A 87 -15.81 10.99 0.28
N ALA A 88 -15.75 12.20 -0.27
CA ALA A 88 -14.64 12.64 -1.10
C ALA A 88 -13.30 12.57 -0.36
N LEU A 89 -13.28 13.03 0.90
CA LEU A 89 -12.09 12.99 1.76
C LEU A 89 -11.67 11.54 2.08
N CYS A 90 -12.63 10.65 2.35
CA CYS A 90 -12.32 9.25 2.62
C CYS A 90 -11.85 8.49 1.37
N GLU A 91 -12.40 8.76 0.18
CA GLU A 91 -11.89 8.18 -1.06
C GLU A 91 -10.45 8.67 -1.34
N MET A 92 -10.15 9.95 -1.04
CA MET A 92 -8.79 10.48 -1.14
C MET A 92 -7.84 9.83 -0.12
N SER A 93 -8.28 9.64 1.12
CA SER A 93 -7.53 8.90 2.14
C SER A 93 -7.24 7.46 1.69
N THR A 94 -8.28 6.77 1.18
CA THR A 94 -8.17 5.41 0.63
C THR A 94 -7.12 5.31 -0.48
N HIS A 95 -7.09 6.29 -1.39
CA HIS A 95 -6.10 6.35 -2.45
C HIS A 95 -4.67 6.39 -1.91
N PHE A 96 -4.39 7.26 -0.94
CA PHE A 96 -3.07 7.36 -0.32
C PHE A 96 -2.71 6.14 0.52
N LEU A 97 -3.67 5.51 1.22
CA LEU A 97 -3.44 4.28 1.98
C LEU A 97 -3.07 3.10 1.07
N LEU A 98 -3.75 2.94 -0.05
CA LEU A 98 -3.44 1.91 -1.04
C LEU A 98 -2.04 2.11 -1.63
N GLY A 99 -1.70 3.35 -1.96
CA GLY A 99 -0.36 3.68 -2.43
C GLY A 99 0.71 3.40 -1.37
N ALA A 100 0.47 3.72 -0.10
CA ALA A 100 1.39 3.42 0.99
C ALA A 100 1.62 1.91 1.16
N ALA A 101 0.54 1.11 1.07
CA ALA A 101 0.64 -0.35 1.12
C ALA A 101 1.40 -0.93 -0.08
N HIS A 102 1.15 -0.42 -1.29
CA HIS A 102 1.93 -0.80 -2.49
C HIS A 102 3.41 -0.46 -2.34
N SER A 103 3.73 0.75 -1.88
CA SER A 103 5.10 1.18 -1.66
C SER A 103 5.80 0.36 -0.57
N LEU A 104 5.09 -0.03 0.50
CA LEU A 104 5.63 -0.89 1.57
C LEU A 104 5.98 -2.29 1.05
N ALA A 105 5.11 -2.90 0.24
CA ALA A 105 5.40 -4.19 -0.39
C ALA A 105 6.60 -4.11 -1.35
N ASN A 106 6.67 -3.03 -2.14
CA ASN A 106 7.79 -2.79 -3.04
C ASN A 106 9.08 -2.53 -2.28
N LEU A 107 9.04 -1.84 -1.14
CA LEU A 107 10.18 -1.66 -0.25
C LEU A 107 10.70 -3.02 0.24
N VAL A 108 9.83 -3.91 0.72
CA VAL A 108 10.23 -5.27 1.15
C VAL A 108 10.86 -6.03 0.00
N LEU A 109 10.27 -6.00 -1.21
CA LEU A 109 10.86 -6.57 -2.41
C LEU A 109 12.26 -6.00 -2.69
N ARG A 110 12.49 -4.69 -2.54
CA ARG A 110 13.82 -4.07 -2.78
C ARG A 110 14.85 -4.45 -1.73
N VAL A 111 14.44 -4.58 -0.47
CA VAL A 111 15.30 -5.10 0.59
C VAL A 111 15.69 -6.55 0.30
N THR A 112 14.73 -7.40 -0.09
CA THR A 112 14.98 -8.80 -0.47
C THR A 112 15.97 -8.90 -1.65
N LEU A 113 15.82 -8.05 -2.67
CA LEU A 113 16.71 -8.00 -3.84
C LEU A 113 18.15 -7.53 -3.53
N CYS A 114 18.44 -7.07 -2.32
CA CYS A 114 19.81 -6.76 -1.91
C CYS A 114 20.63 -8.02 -1.61
N ASN A 115 19.99 -9.16 -1.40
CA ASN A 115 20.66 -10.46 -1.27
C ASN A 115 20.66 -11.18 -2.63
N SER A 116 21.82 -11.67 -3.07
CA SER A 116 21.97 -12.27 -4.41
C SER A 116 21.16 -13.56 -4.59
N LEU A 117 21.14 -14.45 -3.59
CA LEU A 117 20.38 -15.70 -3.66
C LEU A 117 18.88 -15.44 -3.74
N ALA A 118 18.40 -14.49 -2.95
CA ALA A 118 17.01 -14.05 -3.01
C ALA A 118 16.68 -13.40 -4.36
N ALA A 119 17.59 -12.58 -4.89
CA ALA A 119 17.42 -11.93 -6.20
C ALA A 119 17.33 -12.95 -7.35
N ASP A 120 18.11 -14.02 -7.31
CA ASP A 120 18.03 -15.12 -8.29
C ASP A 120 16.64 -15.77 -8.28
N VAL A 121 16.09 -16.04 -7.09
CA VAL A 121 14.73 -16.60 -6.94
C VAL A 121 13.67 -15.64 -7.46
N VAL A 122 13.76 -14.34 -7.12
CA VAL A 122 12.80 -13.33 -7.59
C VAL A 122 12.83 -13.19 -9.12
N ASN A 123 14.00 -13.31 -9.75
CA ASN A 123 14.16 -13.10 -11.18
C ASN A 123 13.98 -14.36 -12.04
N ALA A 124 13.90 -15.55 -11.43
CA ALA A 124 13.72 -16.81 -12.16
C ALA A 124 12.37 -16.93 -12.91
N PRO A 125 11.20 -16.52 -12.35
CA PRO A 125 9.91 -16.64 -13.03
C PRO A 125 9.83 -15.84 -14.33
N LYS A 126 9.28 -16.44 -15.40
CA LYS A 126 9.15 -15.80 -16.72
C LYS A 126 8.39 -14.48 -16.68
N LYS A 127 7.37 -14.35 -15.82
CA LYS A 127 6.57 -13.13 -15.67
C LYS A 127 7.42 -11.94 -15.18
N ASN A 128 8.41 -12.21 -14.32
CA ASN A 128 9.26 -11.18 -13.72
C ASN A 128 10.37 -10.70 -14.68
N ARG A 129 10.63 -11.42 -15.79
CA ARG A 129 11.57 -10.96 -16.83
C ARG A 129 11.17 -9.61 -17.44
N LYS A 130 9.87 -9.29 -17.45
CA LYS A 130 9.36 -7.99 -17.90
C LYS A 130 9.78 -6.83 -17.00
N ALA A 131 10.11 -7.11 -15.74
CA ALA A 131 10.64 -6.15 -14.78
C ALA A 131 12.16 -5.93 -14.92
N GLN A 132 12.82 -6.65 -15.84
CA GLN A 132 14.26 -6.55 -16.11
C GLN A 132 15.13 -6.57 -14.85
N GLY A 133 14.88 -7.49 -13.92
CA GLY A 133 15.69 -7.59 -12.70
C GLY A 133 15.31 -6.61 -11.58
N PHE A 134 14.26 -5.81 -11.79
CA PHE A 134 13.85 -4.75 -10.87
C PHE A 134 15.02 -3.81 -10.57
N GLU A 135 15.64 -3.30 -11.63
CA GLU A 135 16.75 -2.35 -11.54
C GLU A 135 16.31 -1.09 -10.76
N PRO A 136 17.17 -0.57 -9.88
CA PRO A 136 16.85 0.62 -9.10
C PRO A 136 16.64 1.84 -10.00
N GLY A 137 15.62 2.65 -9.71
CA GLY A 137 15.28 3.85 -10.48
C GLY A 137 14.64 3.58 -11.84
N THR A 138 14.11 2.37 -12.05
CA THR A 138 13.42 2.02 -13.30
C THR A 138 12.01 2.59 -13.39
N ASP A 139 11.64 3.11 -14.56
CA ASP A 139 10.27 3.53 -14.87
C ASP A 139 9.43 2.38 -15.48
N ILE A 140 9.97 1.17 -15.58
CA ILE A 140 9.27 0.03 -16.18
C ILE A 140 8.06 -0.34 -15.31
N PRO A 141 6.81 -0.27 -15.81
CA PRO A 141 5.63 -0.54 -14.98
C PRO A 141 5.62 -1.94 -14.36
N PHE A 142 6.15 -2.94 -15.06
CA PHE A 142 6.24 -4.31 -14.55
C PHE A 142 7.20 -4.47 -13.36
N ALA A 143 8.11 -3.52 -13.15
CA ALA A 143 8.97 -3.50 -11.98
C ALA A 143 8.28 -2.98 -10.71
N TRP A 144 7.05 -2.46 -10.84
CA TRP A 144 6.26 -1.91 -9.74
C TRP A 144 4.99 -2.74 -9.51
N PRO A 145 5.13 -4.00 -9.05
CA PRO A 145 4.00 -4.88 -8.83
C PRO A 145 3.02 -4.28 -7.82
N THR A 146 1.75 -4.40 -8.17
CA THR A 146 0.64 -4.04 -7.29
C THR A 146 0.57 -5.03 -6.12
N PHE A 147 0.46 -4.52 -4.91
CA PHE A 147 0.15 -5.32 -3.71
C PHE A 147 -1.35 -5.38 -3.50
N SER A 148 -1.92 -6.55 -3.29
CA SER A 148 -3.36 -6.71 -3.03
C SER A 148 -3.59 -7.74 -1.94
N SER A 149 -4.76 -7.70 -1.33
CA SER A 149 -5.23 -8.71 -0.36
C SER A 149 -5.51 -10.08 -1.01
N SER A 150 -5.54 -10.14 -2.35
CA SER A 150 -5.73 -11.38 -3.10
C SER A 150 -4.46 -12.27 -3.06
N PRO A 151 -4.58 -13.55 -2.69
CA PRO A 151 -3.48 -14.51 -2.71
C PRO A 151 -3.11 -14.98 -4.13
N GLU A 152 -3.80 -14.51 -5.17
CA GLU A 152 -3.57 -14.94 -6.56
C GLU A 152 -2.31 -14.34 -7.18
N VAL A 153 -1.76 -13.28 -6.59
CA VAL A 153 -0.53 -12.66 -7.08
C VAL A 153 0.67 -13.50 -6.66
N GLU A 154 1.07 -14.43 -7.54
CA GLU A 154 2.19 -15.38 -7.41
C GLU A 154 3.46 -14.75 -6.81
N LEU A 155 3.79 -13.51 -7.18
CA LEU A 155 4.94 -12.80 -6.64
C LEU A 155 4.90 -12.70 -5.10
N TRP A 156 3.78 -12.25 -4.55
CA TRP A 156 3.63 -12.03 -3.10
C TRP A 156 3.31 -13.33 -2.35
N ALA A 157 2.55 -14.21 -2.98
CA ALA A 157 2.08 -15.44 -2.35
C ALA A 157 3.16 -16.53 -2.26
N GLN A 158 4.07 -16.58 -3.23
CA GLN A 158 5.05 -17.68 -3.35
C GLN A 158 6.48 -17.17 -3.56
N VAL A 159 6.72 -16.35 -4.59
CA VAL A 159 8.10 -16.01 -5.00
C VAL A 159 8.86 -15.25 -3.91
N ILE A 160 8.24 -14.27 -3.27
CA ILE A 160 8.85 -13.48 -2.20
C ILE A 160 9.13 -14.33 -0.94
N PRO A 161 8.20 -15.17 -0.46
CA PRO A 161 8.48 -16.17 0.57
C PRO A 161 9.66 -17.10 0.23
N ASP A 162 9.68 -17.68 -0.97
CA ASP A 162 10.74 -18.59 -1.39
C ASP A 162 12.10 -17.86 -1.46
N ALA A 163 12.12 -16.62 -1.94
CA ALA A 163 13.31 -15.77 -1.97
C ALA A 163 13.81 -15.43 -0.56
N ALA A 164 12.91 -15.20 0.40
CA ALA A 164 13.28 -14.94 1.78
C ALA A 164 13.94 -16.16 2.44
N GLU A 165 13.42 -17.37 2.20
CA GLU A 165 14.07 -18.60 2.67
C GLU A 165 15.43 -18.82 2.00
N ALA A 166 15.53 -18.62 0.68
CA ALA A 166 16.78 -18.75 -0.06
C ALA A 166 17.85 -17.75 0.40
N SER A 167 17.46 -16.59 0.92
CA SER A 167 18.39 -15.58 1.44
C SER A 167 19.20 -16.06 2.65
N GLY A 168 18.64 -16.97 3.45
CA GLY A 168 19.18 -17.36 4.75
C GLY A 168 19.19 -16.26 5.82
N ILE A 169 18.63 -15.07 5.54
CA ILE A 169 18.65 -13.91 6.44
C ILE A 169 17.34 -13.82 7.23
N ASP A 170 17.43 -13.89 8.55
CA ASP A 170 16.26 -13.89 9.45
C ASP A 170 15.41 -12.61 9.33
N GLY A 171 16.05 -11.44 9.30
CA GLY A 171 15.37 -10.17 9.06
C GLY A 171 14.52 -10.17 7.78
N ILE A 172 15.02 -10.74 6.67
CA ILE A 172 14.27 -10.79 5.39
C ILE A 172 13.04 -11.70 5.53
N ARG A 173 13.17 -12.86 6.19
CA ARG A 173 12.04 -13.75 6.47
C ARG A 173 10.97 -13.07 7.33
N LYS A 174 11.40 -12.34 8.36
CA LYS A 174 10.49 -11.56 9.22
C LYS A 174 9.79 -10.42 8.45
N LEU A 175 10.50 -9.70 7.58
CA LEU A 175 9.92 -8.67 6.70
C LEU A 175 8.79 -9.24 5.84
N VAL A 176 9.09 -10.35 5.15
CA VAL A 176 8.11 -11.03 4.29
C VAL A 176 6.94 -11.58 5.09
N SER A 177 7.20 -12.17 6.27
CA SER A 177 6.15 -12.62 7.18
C SER A 177 5.22 -11.47 7.58
N ARG A 178 5.78 -10.31 7.96
CA ARG A 178 4.97 -9.16 8.35
C ARG A 178 4.14 -8.60 7.20
N LEU A 179 4.68 -8.58 5.99
CA LEU A 179 3.95 -8.20 4.78
C LEU A 179 2.77 -9.15 4.50
N ARG A 180 2.97 -10.47 4.68
CA ARG A 180 1.89 -11.46 4.54
C ARG A 180 0.81 -11.29 5.60
N LEU A 181 1.18 -10.96 6.84
CA LEU A 181 0.21 -10.62 7.88
C LEU A 181 -0.63 -9.40 7.48
N LEU A 182 -0.02 -8.36 6.90
CA LEU A 182 -0.76 -7.21 6.36
C LEU A 182 -1.70 -7.64 5.21
N GLN A 183 -1.23 -8.50 4.30
CA GLN A 183 -2.04 -9.02 3.19
C GLN A 183 -3.30 -9.76 3.66
N GLN A 184 -3.20 -10.44 4.80
CA GLN A 184 -4.27 -11.23 5.41
C GLN A 184 -5.13 -10.44 6.39
N ASP A 185 -4.72 -9.22 6.77
CA ASP A 185 -5.44 -8.38 7.73
C ASP A 185 -6.80 -7.96 7.14
N HIS A 186 -7.88 -8.23 7.88
CA HIS A 186 -9.24 -7.91 7.46
C HIS A 186 -9.44 -6.40 7.24
N ARG A 187 -8.73 -5.56 7.99
CA ARG A 187 -8.76 -4.09 7.85
C ARG A 187 -8.16 -3.66 6.50
N PHE A 188 -7.04 -4.26 6.11
CA PHE A 188 -6.43 -4.02 4.80
C PHE A 188 -7.28 -4.60 3.66
N ARG A 189 -7.87 -5.79 3.85
CA ARG A 189 -8.77 -6.38 2.85
C ARG A 189 -9.98 -5.48 2.58
N ALA A 190 -10.58 -4.92 3.62
CA ALA A 190 -11.70 -3.98 3.46
C ALA A 190 -11.31 -2.75 2.61
N LEU A 191 -10.11 -2.21 2.82
CA LEU A 191 -9.55 -1.13 1.99
C LEU A 191 -9.35 -1.58 0.53
N ASP A 192 -8.70 -2.72 0.31
CA ASP A 192 -8.38 -3.23 -1.04
C ASP A 192 -9.64 -3.60 -1.84
N GLU A 193 -10.69 -4.11 -1.18
CA GLU A 193 -11.99 -4.36 -1.82
C GLU A 193 -12.66 -3.07 -2.32
N ARG A 194 -12.41 -1.92 -1.66
CA ARG A 194 -12.92 -0.62 -2.12
C ARG A 194 -12.30 -0.17 -3.43
N ARG A 195 -11.04 -0.51 -3.70
CA ARG A 195 -10.36 -0.20 -4.97
C ARG A 195 -11.14 -0.71 -6.19
N GLY A 196 -11.84 -1.85 -6.05
CA GLY A 196 -12.65 -2.45 -7.10
C GLY A 196 -13.96 -1.71 -7.41
N LEU A 197 -14.31 -0.69 -6.63
CA LEU A 197 -15.55 0.07 -6.76
C LEU A 197 -15.46 1.23 -7.77
N ASP A 198 -14.26 1.62 -8.22
CA ASP A 198 -14.12 2.76 -9.16
C ASP A 198 -14.59 2.46 -10.59
N TYR A 199 -14.76 1.19 -10.95
CA TYR A 199 -15.37 0.82 -12.23
C TYR A 199 -16.84 1.27 -12.26
N HIS A 200 -17.26 1.99 -13.31
CA HIS A 200 -18.55 2.69 -13.39
C HIS A 200 -19.80 1.87 -13.03
N ARG A 201 -19.76 0.54 -13.17
CA ARG A 201 -20.86 -0.36 -12.79
C ARG A 201 -20.91 -0.70 -11.29
N ARG A 202 -19.78 -0.57 -10.57
CA ARG A 202 -19.60 -0.94 -9.16
C ARG A 202 -19.52 0.27 -8.23
N ARG A 203 -19.39 1.50 -8.77
CA ARG A 203 -19.26 2.72 -7.98
C ARG A 203 -20.58 3.05 -7.27
N PRO A 204 -20.61 3.05 -5.92
CA PRO A 204 -21.79 3.44 -5.17
C PRO A 204 -22.17 4.90 -5.50
N GLN A 205 -23.45 5.22 -5.67
CA GLN A 205 -23.87 6.62 -5.88
C GLN A 205 -24.31 7.23 -4.55
N SER A 206 -23.96 8.50 -4.31
CA SER A 206 -24.37 9.22 -3.08
C SER A 206 -25.85 9.61 -3.09
N VAL A 207 -26.52 9.49 -4.25
CA VAL A 207 -27.96 9.73 -4.43
C VAL A 207 -28.68 8.41 -4.71
N LYS A 208 -30.01 8.42 -4.63
CA LYS A 208 -30.80 7.27 -5.10
C LYS A 208 -30.59 7.10 -6.60
N HIS A 209 -30.33 5.87 -7.05
CA HIS A 209 -30.07 5.59 -8.45
C HIS A 209 -30.72 4.27 -8.90
N THR A 210 -30.88 4.12 -10.21
CA THR A 210 -31.48 2.93 -10.84
C THR A 210 -30.44 2.02 -11.52
N SER A 211 -29.15 2.37 -11.46
CA SER A 211 -28.05 1.60 -12.06
C SER A 211 -27.89 0.25 -11.34
N PRO A 212 -28.28 -0.88 -11.96
CA PRO A 212 -28.26 -2.17 -11.29
C PRO A 212 -26.86 -2.79 -11.31
N ARG A 213 -26.46 -3.39 -10.18
CA ARG A 213 -25.18 -4.10 -10.05
C ARG A 213 -25.14 -5.41 -10.85
N THR A 214 -26.31 -6.02 -11.07
CA THR A 214 -26.49 -7.23 -11.90
C THR A 214 -27.25 -6.93 -13.19
N GLY A 215 -27.34 -7.89 -14.11
CA GLY A 215 -28.17 -7.72 -15.32
C GLY A 215 -29.66 -7.61 -14.94
N ILE A 216 -30.40 -6.74 -15.61
CA ILE A 216 -31.86 -6.64 -15.44
C ILE A 216 -32.61 -7.75 -16.16
N TRP A 217 -31.93 -8.49 -17.03
CA TRP A 217 -32.49 -9.60 -17.77
C TRP A 217 -31.75 -10.88 -17.41
N SER A 218 -32.50 -11.95 -17.21
CA SER A 218 -31.99 -13.31 -17.06
C SER A 218 -32.84 -14.29 -17.85
N TYR A 219 -32.22 -15.39 -18.27
CA TYR A 219 -32.90 -16.50 -18.94
C TYR A 219 -32.67 -17.79 -18.16
N ASP A 220 -33.77 -18.41 -17.73
CA ASP A 220 -33.76 -19.74 -17.15
C ASP A 220 -33.81 -20.77 -18.30
N GLN A 221 -32.70 -21.47 -18.53
CA GLN A 221 -32.56 -22.45 -19.61
C GLN A 221 -33.44 -23.69 -19.42
N GLU A 222 -33.74 -24.07 -18.18
CA GLU A 222 -34.55 -25.24 -17.86
C GLU A 222 -36.04 -24.93 -18.00
N LYS A 223 -36.47 -23.76 -17.50
CA LYS A 223 -37.87 -23.31 -17.57
C LYS A 223 -38.21 -22.59 -18.87
N LYS A 224 -37.21 -22.37 -19.74
CA LYS A 224 -37.31 -21.60 -20.98
C LYS A 224 -37.95 -20.22 -20.78
N LEU A 225 -37.71 -19.60 -19.63
CA LEU A 225 -38.37 -18.37 -19.21
C LEU A 225 -37.37 -17.21 -19.16
N SER A 226 -37.72 -16.12 -19.85
CA SER A 226 -37.01 -14.84 -19.76
C SER A 226 -37.63 -13.98 -18.67
N THR A 227 -36.81 -13.47 -17.75
CA THR A 227 -37.24 -12.52 -16.72
C THR A 227 -36.57 -11.18 -16.93
N THR A 228 -37.36 -10.10 -16.98
CA THR A 228 -36.87 -8.73 -16.93
C THR A 228 -37.28 -8.09 -15.61
N ARG A 229 -36.32 -7.58 -14.85
CA ARG A 229 -36.54 -6.88 -13.58
C ARG A 229 -36.56 -5.38 -13.80
N MET A 230 -37.68 -4.73 -13.46
CA MET A 230 -37.70 -3.27 -13.29
C MET A 230 -37.00 -2.91 -11.97
N VAL A 231 -36.07 -1.96 -12.05
CA VAL A 231 -35.25 -1.55 -10.91
C VAL A 231 -35.76 -0.21 -10.39
N ALA A 232 -36.31 -0.21 -9.19
CA ALA A 232 -36.68 1.02 -8.50
C ALA A 232 -35.42 1.78 -8.05
N SER A 233 -35.53 3.10 -7.94
CA SER A 233 -34.45 3.94 -7.42
C SER A 233 -34.20 3.62 -5.95
N ALA A 234 -32.96 3.26 -5.61
CA ALA A 234 -32.58 2.86 -4.27
C ALA A 234 -31.25 3.48 -3.85
N GLU A 235 -31.02 3.50 -2.55
CA GLU A 235 -29.76 3.92 -1.95
C GLU A 235 -28.78 2.74 -1.99
N ASP A 236 -27.52 3.01 -2.36
CA ASP A 236 -26.48 1.99 -2.33
C ASP A 236 -25.91 1.86 -0.92
N ALA A 237 -26.01 0.69 -0.29
CA ALA A 237 -25.48 0.46 1.06
C ALA A 237 -23.96 0.71 1.15
N GLN A 238 -23.22 0.58 0.04
CA GLN A 238 -21.77 0.84 0.02
C GLN A 238 -21.41 2.33 -0.08
N ARG A 239 -22.41 3.23 -0.11
CA ARG A 239 -22.21 4.69 -0.10
C ARG A 239 -22.08 5.28 1.31
N ASP A 240 -22.36 4.50 2.35
CA ASP A 240 -22.40 4.92 3.75
C ASP A 240 -21.08 5.55 4.18
N GLU A 241 -21.07 6.86 4.37
CA GLU A 241 -19.89 7.64 4.70
C GLU A 241 -19.26 7.25 6.04
N VAL A 242 -20.05 6.77 7.01
CA VAL A 242 -19.55 6.33 8.32
C VAL A 242 -18.77 5.03 8.16
N LEU A 243 -19.31 4.10 7.38
CA LEU A 243 -18.61 2.86 7.05
C LEU A 243 -17.31 3.12 6.28
N ILE A 244 -17.34 4.02 5.30
CA ILE A 244 -16.15 4.35 4.49
C ILE A 244 -15.06 4.96 5.38
N HIS A 245 -15.45 5.89 6.26
CA HIS A 245 -14.52 6.51 7.19
C HIS A 245 -13.90 5.49 8.15
N GLN A 246 -14.71 4.57 8.70
CA GLN A 246 -14.20 3.48 9.55
C GLN A 246 -13.17 2.60 8.82
N ILE A 247 -13.42 2.25 7.54
CA ILE A 247 -12.46 1.51 6.72
C ILE A 247 -11.13 2.29 6.58
N CYS A 248 -11.18 3.61 6.42
CA CYS A 248 -9.98 4.44 6.33
C CYS A 248 -9.20 4.44 7.66
N VAL A 249 -9.89 4.59 8.79
CA VAL A 249 -9.28 4.56 10.13
C VAL A 249 -8.61 3.22 10.39
N ASP A 250 -9.34 2.12 10.18
CA ASP A 250 -8.85 0.76 10.41
C ASP A 250 -7.62 0.44 9.55
N ALA A 251 -7.64 0.86 8.28
CA ALA A 251 -6.54 0.66 7.35
C ALA A 251 -5.32 1.55 7.68
N LEU A 252 -5.56 2.81 8.09
CA LEU A 252 -4.48 3.69 8.56
C LEU A 252 -3.76 3.05 9.76
N THR A 253 -4.52 2.50 10.72
CA THR A 253 -3.97 1.79 11.87
C THR A 253 -3.15 0.57 11.44
N CYS A 254 -3.71 -0.35 10.63
CA CYS A 254 -3.04 -1.61 10.30
C CYS A 254 -1.78 -1.42 9.44
N ILE A 255 -1.79 -0.46 8.52
CA ILE A 255 -0.62 -0.13 7.69
C ILE A 255 0.45 0.55 8.55
N THR A 256 0.06 1.45 9.46
CA THR A 256 1.01 2.11 10.38
C THR A 256 1.67 1.09 11.31
N GLU A 257 0.91 0.15 11.87
CA GLU A 257 1.45 -0.99 12.64
C GLU A 257 2.47 -1.79 11.82
N ALA A 258 2.14 -2.13 10.56
CA ALA A 258 3.06 -2.85 9.69
C ALA A 258 4.36 -2.06 9.41
N VAL A 259 4.26 -0.75 9.22
CA VAL A 259 5.41 0.16 9.03
C VAL A 259 6.31 0.18 10.27
N VAL A 260 5.72 0.27 11.47
CA VAL A 260 6.46 0.24 12.74
C VAL A 260 7.20 -1.09 12.91
N ASP A 261 6.53 -2.20 12.63
CA ASP A 261 7.10 -3.55 12.77
C ASP A 261 8.22 -3.82 11.74
N ILE A 262 8.10 -3.27 10.53
CA ILE A 262 9.05 -3.47 9.43
C ILE A 262 10.33 -2.63 9.60
N GLU A 263 10.25 -1.42 10.18
CA GLU A 263 11.41 -0.52 10.29
C GLU A 263 12.67 -1.16 10.91
N PRO A 264 12.62 -1.83 12.08
CA PRO A 264 13.81 -2.48 12.65
C PRO A 264 14.31 -3.64 11.78
N LEU A 265 13.41 -4.33 11.09
CA LEU A 265 13.75 -5.48 10.25
C LEU A 265 14.48 -5.04 8.96
N ILE A 266 14.14 -3.87 8.41
CA ILE A 266 14.91 -3.27 7.29
C ILE A 266 16.37 -3.09 7.70
N ALA A 267 16.60 -2.55 8.91
CA ALA A 267 17.94 -2.31 9.42
C ALA A 267 18.74 -3.61 9.53
N GLU A 268 18.12 -4.64 10.12
CA GLU A 268 18.71 -5.98 10.27
C GLU A 268 19.03 -6.61 8.92
N SER A 269 18.07 -6.60 7.98
CA SER A 269 18.23 -7.18 6.65
C SER A 269 19.31 -6.50 5.82
N LEU A 270 19.35 -5.17 5.83
CA LEU A 270 20.36 -4.41 5.09
C LEU A 270 21.75 -4.62 5.70
N ALA A 271 21.87 -4.61 7.02
CA ALA A 271 23.15 -4.87 7.70
C ALA A 271 23.70 -6.27 7.38
N ALA A 272 22.84 -7.29 7.31
CA ALA A 272 23.22 -8.65 6.91
C ALA A 272 23.72 -8.74 5.45
N CYS A 273 23.36 -7.77 4.60
CA CYS A 273 23.87 -7.59 3.24
C CYS A 273 25.04 -6.59 3.14
N HIS A 274 25.63 -6.19 4.28
CA HIS A 274 26.67 -5.15 4.37
C HIS A 274 26.22 -3.76 3.90
N LEU A 275 24.93 -3.44 4.01
CA LEU A 275 24.32 -2.17 3.64
C LEU A 275 23.88 -1.40 4.89
N VAL A 276 23.86 -0.07 4.78
CA VAL A 276 23.58 0.84 5.90
C VAL A 276 22.17 1.41 5.75
N TRP A 277 21.33 1.20 6.77
CA TRP A 277 20.00 1.81 6.87
C TRP A 277 20.01 3.10 7.69
N ARG A 278 20.63 3.08 8.87
CA ARG A 278 20.75 4.26 9.75
C ARG A 278 22.19 4.69 9.78
N LEU A 279 22.38 5.99 9.66
CA LEU A 279 23.67 6.62 9.96
C LEU A 279 23.73 6.79 11.47
N ASP A 280 24.85 6.40 12.08
CA ASP A 280 25.10 6.80 13.46
C ASP A 280 25.06 8.33 13.51
N GLU A 281 24.27 8.90 14.44
CA GLU A 281 24.38 10.32 14.71
C GLU A 281 25.83 10.61 15.11
N PRO A 282 26.44 11.73 14.64
CA PRO A 282 27.77 12.09 15.08
C PRO A 282 27.74 12.12 16.61
N ARG A 283 28.55 11.26 17.25
CA ARG A 283 28.75 11.30 18.69
C ARG A 283 29.13 12.73 19.02
N ALA A 284 28.24 13.46 19.68
CA ALA A 284 28.59 14.75 20.25
C ALA A 284 29.80 14.48 21.15
N ILE A 285 30.95 15.02 20.77
CA ILE A 285 32.12 15.09 21.64
C ILE A 285 31.65 15.96 22.80
N GLN A 286 31.42 15.33 23.96
CA GLN A 286 31.21 16.04 25.22
C GLN A 286 32.50 16.69 25.67
#